data_AF-A0A3B3U057-F1
#
_entry.id   AF-A0A3B3U057-F1
#
_cell.length_a   1.000
_cell.length_b   1.000
_cell.length_c   1.000
_cell.angle_alpha   90.00
_cell.angle_beta   90.00
_cell.angle_gamma   90.00
#
_symmetry.space_group_name_H-M   'P 1'
#
loop_
_entity.id
_entity.type
_entity.pdbx_description
1 polymer ?
#
loop_
_entity_poly.entity_id
_entity_poly.type
_entity_poly.pdbx_seq_one_letter_code
_entity_poly.pdbx_strand_id
1 'polypeptide(L)'
;TLQGTSSTTDLSANKTVILHFLNDPEGNGTKKSSGRPQKISPALSRRIRLVAITGADCSPITIRRHLREKGFRNKRRLQRPRLLQRHKIARLDFARVHQTWDIGRWKKVGTRLHV
;
A
#
# COMPACT_ATOMS: atom_id res chain seq x y z
N THR A 1 -58.82 -6.51 -23.47
CA THR A 1 -57.76 -6.99 -22.57
C THR A 1 -56.42 -6.53 -23.10
N LEU A 2 -55.84 -5.57 -22.37
CA LEU A 2 -54.48 -4.99 -22.41
C LEU A 2 -53.71 -5.02 -23.73
N GLN A 3 -53.63 -3.83 -24.34
CA GLN A 3 -52.56 -3.45 -25.24
C GLN A 3 -51.20 -3.47 -24.52
N GLY A 4 -50.14 -3.81 -25.23
CA GLY A 4 -48.78 -3.81 -24.69
C GLY A 4 -47.70 -4.03 -25.75
N THR A 5 -47.72 -3.26 -26.84
CA THR A 5 -46.55 -3.13 -27.75
C THR A 5 -45.84 -1.82 -27.47
N SER A 6 -45.23 -1.72 -26.28
CA SER A 6 -44.08 -0.84 -26.07
C SER A 6 -42.87 -1.71 -26.41
N SER A 7 -41.96 -1.37 -27.31
CA SER A 7 -41.06 -0.24 -27.24
C SER A 7 -40.04 -0.46 -28.35
N THR A 8 -39.66 0.56 -29.12
CA THR A 8 -38.29 0.76 -29.68
C THR A 8 -38.21 2.01 -30.56
N THR A 9 -39.05 3.02 -30.34
CA THR A 9 -39.01 4.27 -31.15
C THR A 9 -38.24 5.41 -30.48
N ASP A 10 -37.87 5.29 -29.20
CA ASP A 10 -37.25 6.38 -28.42
C ASP A 10 -35.76 6.19 -28.07
N LEU A 11 -35.16 5.05 -28.43
CA LEU A 11 -33.73 4.84 -28.19
C LEU A 11 -32.97 5.08 -29.50
N SER A 12 -32.28 6.22 -29.57
CA SER A 12 -31.21 6.54 -30.54
C SER A 12 -29.97 5.65 -30.31
N ALA A 13 -30.20 4.35 -30.12
CA ALA A 13 -29.17 3.36 -29.88
C ALA A 13 -29.00 2.51 -31.14
N ASN A 14 -27.74 2.13 -31.41
CA ASN A 14 -27.41 1.31 -32.56
C ASN A 14 -28.17 -0.04 -32.49
N LYS A 15 -28.81 -0.42 -33.60
CA LYS A 15 -29.61 -1.65 -33.72
C LYS A 15 -28.84 -2.90 -33.25
N THR A 16 -27.52 -2.94 -33.48
CA THR A 16 -26.66 -4.05 -33.06
C THR A 16 -26.54 -4.15 -31.53
N VAL A 17 -26.48 -3.01 -30.84
CA VAL A 17 -26.41 -2.96 -29.37
C VAL A 17 -27.74 -3.41 -28.76
N ILE A 18 -28.86 -2.98 -29.35
CA ILE A 18 -30.21 -3.40 -28.93
C ILE A 18 -30.37 -4.91 -29.13
N LEU A 19 -29.95 -5.44 -30.27
CA LEU A 19 -30.03 -6.88 -30.56
C LEU A 19 -29.20 -7.72 -29.57
N HIS A 20 -27.98 -7.27 -29.24
CA HIS A 20 -27.16 -7.96 -28.22
C HIS A 20 -27.82 -7.96 -26.84
N PHE A 21 -28.48 -6.87 -26.45
CA PHE A 21 -29.21 -6.79 -25.19
C PHE A 21 -30.45 -7.70 -25.16
N LEU A 22 -31.23 -7.74 -26.24
CA LEU A 22 -32.42 -8.60 -26.32
C LEU A 22 -32.07 -10.10 -26.32
N ASN A 23 -30.93 -10.48 -26.89
CA ASN A 23 -30.47 -11.87 -26.92
C ASN A 23 -29.94 -12.36 -25.57
N ASP A 24 -29.47 -11.47 -24.70
CA ASP A 24 -28.95 -11.81 -23.37
C ASP A 24 -29.10 -10.61 -22.40
N PRO A 25 -30.30 -10.35 -21.89
CA PRO A 25 -30.55 -9.18 -21.05
C PRO A 25 -29.91 -9.31 -19.66
N GLU A 26 -29.79 -10.53 -19.14
CA GLU A 26 -29.19 -10.78 -17.82
C GLU A 26 -27.67 -10.77 -17.84
N GLY A 27 -27.05 -11.24 -18.94
CA GLY A 27 -25.61 -11.28 -19.10
C GLY A 27 -24.98 -10.02 -19.69
N ASN A 28 -25.75 -9.13 -20.33
CA ASN A 28 -25.21 -7.90 -20.90
C ASN A 28 -24.63 -6.97 -19.81
N GLY A 29 -23.40 -6.50 -20.02
CA GLY A 29 -22.70 -5.62 -19.07
C GLY A 29 -22.13 -6.33 -17.82
N THR A 30 -22.33 -7.64 -17.65
CA THR A 30 -21.76 -8.40 -16.52
C THR A 30 -20.30 -8.78 -16.71
N LYS A 31 -19.85 -8.88 -17.97
CA LYS A 31 -18.48 -9.27 -18.33
C LYS A 31 -17.53 -8.09 -18.09
N LYS A 32 -16.62 -8.24 -17.13
CA LYS A 32 -15.50 -7.29 -16.95
C LYS A 32 -14.58 -7.37 -18.16
N SER A 33 -14.17 -6.21 -18.67
CA SER A 33 -13.11 -6.17 -19.66
C SER A 33 -11.82 -6.71 -19.05
N SER A 34 -11.03 -7.44 -19.84
CA SER A 34 -9.74 -8.00 -19.43
C SER A 34 -8.72 -6.94 -18.99
N GLY A 35 -9.04 -5.65 -19.17
CA GLY A 35 -8.22 -4.53 -18.78
C GLY A 35 -6.89 -4.50 -19.53
N ARG A 36 -6.03 -3.55 -19.13
CA ARG A 36 -4.68 -3.49 -19.69
C ARG A 36 -3.82 -4.60 -19.06
N PRO A 37 -3.15 -5.45 -19.87
CA PRO A 37 -2.19 -6.42 -19.35
C PRO A 37 -1.14 -5.74 -18.46
N GLN A 38 -0.73 -6.42 -17.39
CA GLN A 38 0.28 -5.87 -16.49
C GLN A 38 1.58 -5.64 -17.26
N LYS A 39 2.10 -4.40 -17.20
CA LYS A 39 3.35 -4.02 -17.86
C LYS A 39 4.58 -4.78 -17.31
N ILE A 40 4.42 -5.43 -16.16
CA ILE A 40 5.47 -6.16 -15.45
C ILE A 40 5.03 -7.63 -15.38
N SER A 41 5.73 -8.50 -16.11
CA SER A 41 5.48 -9.94 -16.04
C SER A 41 5.87 -10.50 -14.66
N PRO A 42 5.34 -11.67 -14.25
CA PRO A 42 5.77 -12.34 -13.02
C PRO A 42 7.29 -12.58 -12.97
N ALA A 43 7.93 -12.75 -14.13
CA ALA A 43 9.39 -12.85 -14.25
C ALA A 43 10.08 -11.50 -13.97
N LEU A 44 9.56 -10.37 -14.47
CA LEU A 44 10.10 -9.04 -14.20
C LEU A 44 9.91 -8.64 -12.72
N SER A 45 8.81 -9.05 -12.09
CA SER A 45 8.57 -8.86 -10.64
C SER A 45 9.55 -9.66 -9.76
N ARG A 46 9.99 -10.85 -10.22
CA ARG A 46 11.11 -11.59 -9.60
C ARG A 46 12.44 -10.85 -9.79
N ARG A 47 12.71 -10.34 -11.00
CA ARG A 47 13.91 -9.54 -11.28
C ARG A 47 13.99 -8.27 -10.43
N ILE A 48 12.89 -7.55 -10.19
CA ILE A 48 12.89 -6.34 -9.34
C ILE A 48 13.29 -6.66 -7.88
N ARG A 49 12.85 -7.80 -7.34
CA ARG A 49 13.30 -8.27 -6.01
C ARG A 49 14.79 -8.56 -5.98
N LEU A 50 15.32 -9.16 -7.05
CA LEU A 50 16.76 -9.38 -7.21
C LEU A 50 17.51 -8.07 -7.42
N VAL A 51 16.97 -7.11 -8.18
CA VAL A 51 17.58 -5.77 -8.43
C VAL A 51 17.78 -4.98 -7.14
N ALA A 52 16.85 -5.03 -6.18
CA ALA A 52 17.05 -4.40 -4.87
C ALA A 52 18.24 -4.99 -4.10
N ILE A 53 18.68 -6.20 -4.47
CA ILE A 53 19.79 -6.96 -3.88
C ILE A 53 21.06 -6.89 -4.78
N THR A 54 20.92 -6.74 -6.11
CA THR A 54 22.00 -6.91 -7.10
C THR A 54 22.20 -5.76 -8.11
N GLY A 55 21.37 -4.72 -8.12
CA GLY A 55 21.62 -3.47 -8.88
C GLY A 55 21.35 -3.50 -10.39
N ALA A 56 20.42 -4.33 -10.89
CA ALA A 56 20.09 -4.35 -12.33
C ALA A 56 19.18 -3.18 -12.81
N ASP A 57 19.25 -2.86 -14.11
CA ASP A 57 18.62 -1.69 -14.74
C ASP A 57 17.08 -1.72 -14.74
N CYS A 58 16.48 -1.08 -13.75
CA CYS A 58 15.06 -0.77 -13.70
C CYS A 58 14.86 0.72 -13.51
N SER A 59 13.91 1.33 -14.21
CA SER A 59 13.60 2.75 -13.96
C SER A 59 13.18 2.97 -12.49
N PRO A 60 13.55 4.10 -11.86
CA PRO A 60 13.16 4.41 -10.48
C PRO A 60 11.64 4.39 -10.25
N ILE A 61 10.85 4.70 -11.28
CA ILE A 61 9.38 4.67 -11.22
C ILE A 61 8.87 3.23 -11.05
N THR A 62 9.45 2.28 -11.78
CA THR A 62 9.13 0.86 -11.69
C THR A 62 9.37 0.33 -10.27
N ILE A 63 10.49 0.74 -9.64
CA ILE A 63 10.85 0.35 -8.28
C ILE A 63 9.83 0.91 -7.28
N ARG A 64 9.52 2.22 -7.36
CA ARG A 64 8.54 2.86 -6.45
C ARG A 64 7.15 2.22 -6.53
N ARG A 65 6.70 1.84 -7.74
CA ARG A 65 5.40 1.17 -7.94
C ARG A 65 5.39 -0.20 -7.26
N HIS A 66 6.41 -1.02 -7.49
CA HIS A 66 6.51 -2.35 -6.90
C HIS A 66 6.52 -2.30 -5.37
N LEU A 67 7.27 -1.36 -4.79
CA LEU A 67 7.33 -1.17 -3.33
C LEU A 67 5.97 -0.80 -2.74
N ARG A 68 5.20 0.07 -3.41
CA ARG A 68 3.83 0.43 -2.99
C ARG A 68 2.86 -0.75 -3.09
N GLU A 69 2.91 -1.52 -4.18
CA GLU A 69 2.09 -2.74 -4.37
C GLU A 69 2.38 -3.79 -3.29
N LYS A 70 3.61 -3.81 -2.75
CA LYS A 70 4.01 -4.67 -1.63
C LYS A 70 3.70 -4.09 -0.24
N GLY A 71 3.10 -2.90 -0.16
CA GLY A 71 2.74 -2.26 1.10
C GLY A 71 3.89 -1.52 1.80
N PHE A 72 5.07 -1.39 1.17
CA PHE A 72 6.15 -0.58 1.70
C PHE A 72 5.80 0.91 1.60
N ARG A 73 5.99 1.62 2.72
CA ARG A 73 5.76 3.07 2.82
C ARG A 73 7.05 3.77 3.22
N ASN A 74 7.29 4.93 2.63
CA ASN A 74 8.37 5.80 3.06
C ASN A 74 8.06 6.29 4.47
N LYS A 75 8.93 5.96 5.43
CA LYS A 75 8.91 6.53 6.77
C LYS A 75 10.10 7.48 6.90
N ARG A 76 9.88 8.66 7.47
CA ARG A 76 10.99 9.53 7.87
C ARG A 76 11.81 8.76 8.90
N ARG A 77 13.14 8.79 8.75
CA ARG A 77 14.03 8.25 9.77
C ARG A 77 13.77 9.00 11.07
N LEU A 78 13.52 8.27 12.15
CA LEU A 78 13.39 8.88 13.48
C LEU A 78 14.71 9.57 13.81
N GLN A 79 14.66 10.90 13.96
CA GLN A 79 15.81 11.67 14.41
C GLN A 79 16.09 11.29 15.85
N ARG A 80 17.35 10.96 16.14
CA ARG A 80 17.81 10.71 17.50
C ARG A 80 18.75 11.83 17.90
N PRO A 81 18.62 12.38 19.13
CA PRO A 81 19.56 13.39 19.60
C PRO A 81 20.97 12.80 19.62
N ARG A 82 21.96 13.63 19.26
CA ARG A 82 23.36 13.21 19.24
C ARG A 82 23.82 12.92 20.68
N LEU A 83 24.32 11.70 20.90
CA LEU A 83 24.87 11.31 22.20
C LEU A 83 26.38 11.48 22.20
N LEU A 84 26.85 12.52 22.88
CA LEU A 84 28.25 12.71 23.22
C LEU A 84 28.72 11.61 24.19
N GLN A 85 30.03 11.38 24.26
CA GLN A 85 30.60 10.34 25.12
C GLN A 85 30.19 10.49 26.58
N ARG A 86 30.15 11.72 27.10
CA ARG A 86 29.65 12.04 28.45
C ARG A 86 28.22 11.58 28.69
N HIS A 87 27.33 11.69 27.69
CA HIS A 87 25.94 11.24 27.81
C HIS A 87 25.86 9.72 27.85
N LYS A 88 26.73 9.01 27.11
CA LYS A 88 26.77 7.55 27.12
C LYS A 88 27.22 7.03 28.49
N ILE A 89 28.28 7.61 29.05
CA ILE A 89 28.80 7.25 30.37
C ILE A 89 27.73 7.52 31.44
N ALA A 90 27.18 8.73 31.49
CA ALA A 90 26.16 9.08 32.48
C ALA A 90 24.92 8.17 32.39
N ARG A 91 24.48 7.80 31.18
CA ARG A 91 23.36 6.86 31.00
C ARG A 91 23.70 5.45 31.47
N LEU A 92 24.93 4.99 31.22
CA LEU A 92 25.39 3.67 31.66
C LEU A 92 25.50 3.61 33.19
N ASP A 93 26.08 4.62 33.82
CA ASP A 93 26.20 4.68 35.27
C ASP A 93 24.84 4.78 35.94
N PHE A 94 23.93 5.60 35.38
CA PHE A 94 22.55 5.63 35.81
C PHE A 94 21.90 4.25 35.73
N ALA A 95 21.99 3.58 34.58
CA ALA A 95 21.41 2.24 34.39
C ALA A 95 21.98 1.20 35.37
N ARG A 96 23.29 1.23 35.64
CA ARG A 96 23.94 0.32 36.59
C ARG A 96 23.43 0.52 38.02
N VAL A 97 23.39 1.76 38.50
CA VAL A 97 22.92 2.09 39.86
C VAL A 97 21.43 1.77 40.03
N HIS A 98 20.66 1.80 38.95
CA HIS A 98 19.20 1.70 38.97
C HIS A 98 18.70 0.36 38.41
N GLN A 99 19.57 -0.63 38.22
CA GLN A 99 19.24 -1.91 37.60
C GLN A 99 18.16 -2.69 38.38
N THR A 100 18.14 -2.55 39.69
CA THR A 100 17.21 -3.25 40.61
C THR A 100 15.97 -2.44 40.97
N TRP A 101 15.75 -1.30 40.29
CA TRP A 101 14.58 -0.48 40.57
C TRP A 101 13.28 -1.19 40.18
N ASP A 102 12.31 -1.10 41.09
CA ASP A 102 10.97 -1.61 40.91
C ASP A 102 10.12 -0.64 40.07
N ILE A 103 8.97 -1.12 39.58
CA ILE A 103 8.07 -0.37 38.70
C ILE A 103 7.59 0.92 39.37
N GLY A 104 7.43 0.93 40.71
CA GLY A 104 7.06 2.12 41.48
C GLY A 104 8.11 3.23 41.40
N ARG A 105 9.39 2.89 41.58
CA ARG A 105 10.50 3.84 41.44
C ARG A 105 10.69 4.33 40.00
N TRP A 106 10.52 3.46 39.01
CA TRP A 106 10.59 3.85 37.60
C TRP A 106 9.50 4.86 37.20
N LYS A 107 8.26 4.69 37.69
CA LYS A 107 7.18 5.65 37.44
C LYS A 107 7.51 7.07 37.93
N LYS A 108 8.24 7.21 39.04
CA LYS A 108 8.64 8.50 39.61
C LYS A 108 9.66 9.26 38.75
N VAL A 109 10.55 8.54 38.05
CA VAL A 109 11.52 9.16 37.14
C VAL A 109 10.94 9.39 35.74
N GLY A 110 10.04 8.51 35.30
CA GLY A 110 9.37 8.62 34.00
C GLY A 110 8.49 9.88 33.86
N THR A 111 7.83 10.33 34.93
CA THR A 111 6.99 11.55 34.91
C THR A 111 7.80 12.85 34.85
N ARG A 112 9.10 12.81 35.15
CA ARG A 112 10.01 13.98 35.15
C ARG A 112 10.80 14.14 33.85
N LEU A 113 10.67 13.21 32.90
CA LEU A 113 11.32 13.24 31.60
C LEU A 113 10.34 13.66 30.49
N HIS A 114 9.66 14.79 30.68
CA HIS A 114 9.19 15.57 29.55
C HIS A 114 10.35 16.50 29.16
N VAL A 115 11.07 16.08 28.12
CA VAL A 115 12.00 16.91 27.35
C VAL A 115 11.21 18.00 26.64
#